data_AF-A0A5E4LNR6-F1
#
_entry.id   AF-A0A5E4LNR6-F1
#
_cell.length_a   1.000
_cell.length_b   1.000
_cell.length_c   1.000
_cell.angle_alpha   90.00
_cell.angle_beta   90.00
_cell.angle_gamma   90.00
#
_symmetry.space_group_name_H-M   'P 1'
#
loop_
_entity.id
_entity.type
_entity.pdbx_description
1 polymer ?
#
loop_
_entity_poly.entity_id
_entity_poly.type
_entity_poly.pdbx_seq_one_letter_code
_entity_poly.pdbx_strand_id
1 'polypeptide(L)'
;MCASSLRISRDSSYLAQMAKWSERDAARLALLRRTGAPGIVAFTNLEFPLRVSYPLFEAKAALAVPTKYYQQLKVNGKVLRNDWAHDFCRSIAFMGGNLLLVSQAVGGVSAGTDTLLFYHAVSFSPEEYSFSDLGNGKFEVSVQGVAKQGRDLLGNSDSETSHTYDFSFAHNPTKMTRISSTSFKASALASSIYSRHGGLAQQSEESVVTVPHLLPHPYLLVDFALFGFRNKNDFIDSTGELLRSLAAEGK
;
A
#
# COMPACT_ATOMS: atom_id res chain seq x y z
N MET A 1 -22.24 -4.83 -4.21
CA MET A 1 -22.06 -4.20 -2.89
C MET A 1 -21.89 -2.70 -3.12
N CYS A 2 -22.59 -1.84 -2.39
CA CYS A 2 -22.36 -0.38 -2.43
C CYS A 2 -21.14 -0.04 -1.56
N ALA A 3 -20.28 0.91 -1.96
CA ALA A 3 -19.15 1.37 -1.13
C ALA A 3 -19.56 1.90 0.26
N SER A 4 -20.83 2.31 0.42
CA SER A 4 -21.43 2.64 1.71
C SER A 4 -21.34 1.52 2.77
N SER A 5 -21.01 0.28 2.38
CA SER A 5 -20.80 -0.86 3.27
C SER A 5 -19.36 -1.06 3.76
N LEU A 6 -18.37 -0.25 3.35
CA LEU A 6 -16.98 -0.35 3.85
C LEU A 6 -16.65 0.57 5.01
N ARG A 7 -17.65 0.92 5.80
CA ARG A 7 -17.42 1.45 7.14
C ARG A 7 -16.81 0.33 7.97
N ILE A 8 -15.54 0.50 8.33
CA ILE A 8 -14.85 -0.43 9.21
C ILE A 8 -15.55 -0.39 10.56
N SER A 9 -16.09 -1.55 10.99
CA SER A 9 -16.75 -1.67 12.29
C SER A 9 -15.77 -1.29 13.40
N ARG A 10 -16.28 -0.68 14.48
CA ARG A 10 -15.47 -0.38 15.68
C ARG A 10 -14.88 -1.65 16.31
N ASP A 11 -15.52 -2.79 16.09
CA ASP A 11 -15.08 -4.10 16.60
C ASP A 11 -14.04 -4.78 15.69
N SER A 12 -13.62 -4.11 14.61
CA SER A 12 -12.66 -4.65 13.65
C SER A 12 -11.26 -4.75 14.27
N SER A 13 -10.68 -5.94 14.20
CA SER A 13 -9.30 -6.19 14.60
C SER A 13 -8.31 -5.37 13.76
N TYR A 14 -8.68 -5.03 12.52
CA TYR A 14 -7.93 -4.11 11.67
C TYR A 14 -7.63 -2.78 12.36
N LEU A 15 -8.64 -2.10 12.94
CA LEU A 15 -8.43 -0.80 13.57
C LEU A 15 -7.46 -0.89 14.75
N ALA A 16 -7.57 -1.95 15.55
CA ALA A 16 -6.63 -2.21 16.64
C ALA A 16 -5.20 -2.43 16.12
N GLN A 17 -5.03 -3.14 14.99
CA GLN A 17 -3.71 -3.34 14.39
C GLN A 17 -3.15 -2.05 13.76
N MET A 18 -3.99 -1.23 13.14
CA MET A 18 -3.60 0.07 12.60
C MET A 18 -3.17 1.04 13.71
N ALA A 19 -3.85 1.02 14.87
CA ALA A 19 -3.45 1.78 16.05
C ALA A 19 -2.06 1.34 16.56
N LYS A 20 -1.83 0.03 16.72
CA LYS A 20 -0.50 -0.51 17.08
C LYS A 20 0.58 -0.16 16.07
N TRP A 21 0.25 -0.13 14.79
CA TRP A 21 1.20 0.28 13.74
C TRP A 21 1.56 1.76 13.86
N SER A 22 0.57 2.61 14.05
CA SER A 22 0.75 4.05 14.32
C SER A 22 1.60 4.31 15.57
N GLU A 23 1.40 3.54 16.65
CA GLU A 23 2.22 3.62 17.87
C GLU A 23 3.67 3.22 17.62
N ARG A 24 3.90 2.13 16.86
CA ARG A 24 5.25 1.69 16.46
C ARG A 24 5.96 2.76 15.64
N ASP A 25 5.27 3.41 14.71
CA ASP A 25 5.86 4.46 13.89
C ASP A 25 6.23 5.70 14.71
N ALA A 26 5.39 6.08 15.67
CA ALA A 26 5.71 7.15 16.63
C ALA A 26 6.96 6.81 17.47
N ALA A 27 7.07 5.56 17.96
CA ALA A 27 8.23 5.11 18.72
C ALA A 27 9.51 5.11 17.87
N ARG A 28 9.43 4.66 16.61
CA ARG A 28 10.56 4.70 15.65
C ARG A 28 11.01 6.12 15.35
N LEU A 29 10.07 7.04 15.13
CA LEU A 29 10.37 8.45 14.90
C LEU A 29 11.04 9.08 16.13
N ALA A 30 10.54 8.80 17.33
CA ALA A 30 11.15 9.27 18.58
C ALA A 30 12.57 8.74 18.78
N LEU A 31 12.82 7.48 18.39
CA LEU A 31 14.17 6.91 18.40
C LEU A 31 15.09 7.65 17.41
N LEU A 32 14.65 7.84 16.17
CA LEU A 32 15.43 8.53 15.13
C LEU A 32 15.80 9.97 15.52
N ARG A 33 14.87 10.71 16.14
CA ARG A 33 15.14 12.06 16.67
C ARG A 33 16.25 12.05 17.74
N ARG A 34 16.32 11.00 18.57
CA ARG A 34 17.34 10.88 19.62
C ARG A 34 18.70 10.44 19.09
N THR A 35 18.73 9.50 18.14
CA THR A 35 19.97 8.92 17.63
C THR A 35 20.62 9.77 16.54
N GLY A 36 19.86 10.68 15.92
CA GLY A 36 20.26 11.32 14.68
C GLY A 36 20.15 10.34 13.50
N ALA A 37 19.69 10.86 12.36
CA ALA A 37 19.45 10.04 11.18
C ALA A 37 19.62 10.86 9.90
N PRO A 38 20.86 11.26 9.56
CA PRO A 38 21.11 12.08 8.39
C PRO A 38 20.64 11.35 7.13
N GLY A 39 19.83 12.05 6.32
CA GLY A 39 19.34 11.55 5.04
C GLY A 39 18.06 10.69 5.10
N ILE A 40 17.51 10.42 6.29
CA ILE A 40 16.18 9.80 6.40
C ILE A 40 15.12 10.87 6.20
N VAL A 41 14.15 10.59 5.34
CA VAL A 41 13.03 11.49 5.05
C VAL A 41 11.77 10.96 5.71
N ALA A 42 11.17 11.74 6.61
CA ALA A 42 9.87 11.42 7.21
C ALA A 42 8.93 12.62 6.99
N PHE A 43 8.01 12.50 6.05
CA PHE A 43 7.15 13.60 5.61
C PHE A 43 5.66 13.26 5.77
N THR A 44 4.87 14.26 6.15
CA THR A 44 3.41 14.16 6.13
C THR A 44 2.75 15.52 5.93
N ASN A 45 1.63 15.56 5.20
CA ASN A 45 0.71 16.71 5.19
C ASN A 45 -0.55 16.46 6.03
N LEU A 46 -0.50 15.46 6.90
CA LEU A 46 -1.57 15.05 7.78
C LEU A 46 -1.16 15.24 9.25
N GLU A 47 -2.10 14.97 10.14
CA GLU A 47 -1.78 14.81 11.57
C GLU A 47 -0.90 13.57 11.78
N PHE A 48 0.12 13.72 12.64
CA PHE A 48 0.96 12.63 13.09
C PHE A 48 0.79 12.46 14.61
N PRO A 49 0.61 11.23 15.12
CA PRO A 49 0.70 9.97 14.40
C PRO A 49 -0.56 9.67 13.56
N LEU A 50 -0.39 8.97 12.43
CA LEU A 50 -1.46 8.73 11.46
C LEU A 50 -2.52 7.78 12.01
N ARG A 51 -3.73 8.29 12.23
CA ARG A 51 -4.88 7.47 12.65
C ARG A 51 -5.67 6.97 11.44
N VAL A 52 -5.35 5.75 11.00
CA VAL A 52 -6.03 5.13 9.85
C VAL A 52 -7.37 4.53 10.28
N SER A 53 -8.46 5.05 9.72
CA SER A 53 -9.84 4.55 9.89
C SER A 53 -10.47 4.10 8.57
N TYR A 54 -9.67 4.01 7.51
CA TYR A 54 -10.09 3.67 6.15
C TYR A 54 -9.34 2.43 5.66
N PRO A 55 -9.94 1.66 4.73
CA PRO A 55 -9.31 0.46 4.20
C PRO A 55 -8.09 0.83 3.35
N LEU A 56 -6.90 0.38 3.75
CA LEU A 56 -5.68 0.50 2.95
C LEU A 56 -5.58 -0.62 1.90
N PHE A 57 -5.07 -0.25 0.72
CA PHE A 57 -4.82 -1.17 -0.38
C PHE A 57 -3.35 -1.10 -0.83
N GLU A 58 -2.62 -2.21 -0.70
CA GLU A 58 -1.20 -2.33 -1.03
C GLU A 58 -0.96 -2.35 -2.55
N ALA A 59 -0.21 -1.37 -3.04
CA ALA A 59 0.16 -1.24 -4.46
C ALA A 59 1.31 -2.19 -4.84
N LYS A 60 1.04 -3.49 -4.86
CA LYS A 60 2.02 -4.52 -5.26
C LYS A 60 2.26 -4.54 -6.77
N ALA A 61 3.49 -4.87 -7.16
CA ALA A 61 3.91 -4.98 -8.55
C ALA A 61 3.56 -6.35 -9.16
N ALA A 62 3.40 -6.37 -10.49
CA ALA A 62 3.30 -7.60 -11.25
C ALA A 62 4.57 -8.42 -11.13
N LEU A 63 4.44 -9.75 -10.98
CA LEU A 63 5.60 -10.63 -10.86
C LEU A 63 6.53 -10.20 -9.72
N ALA A 64 5.95 -9.67 -8.63
CA ALA A 64 6.67 -9.14 -7.50
C ALA A 64 7.69 -10.15 -6.95
N VAL A 65 8.94 -9.72 -6.92
CA VAL A 65 10.04 -10.35 -6.16
C VAL A 65 10.40 -9.45 -5.00
N PRO A 66 11.09 -9.95 -3.95
CA PRO A 66 11.51 -9.15 -2.82
C PRO A 66 12.27 -7.88 -3.23
N THR A 67 13.02 -7.84 -4.33
CA THR A 67 13.73 -6.62 -4.76
C THR A 67 12.87 -5.63 -5.57
N LYS A 68 11.65 -6.02 -5.96
CA LYS A 68 10.71 -5.21 -6.76
C LYS A 68 9.27 -5.62 -6.42
N TYR A 69 8.91 -5.43 -5.16
CA TYR A 69 7.67 -5.92 -4.58
C TYR A 69 6.50 -4.94 -4.77
N TYR A 70 6.78 -3.64 -4.61
CA TYR A 70 5.80 -2.57 -4.74
C TYR A 70 5.91 -1.85 -6.10
N GLN A 71 4.79 -1.30 -6.56
CA GLN A 71 4.76 -0.42 -7.73
C GLN A 71 5.56 0.85 -7.47
N GLN A 72 6.11 1.45 -8.53
CA GLN A 72 7.05 2.56 -8.39
C GLN A 72 6.36 3.82 -7.88
N LEU A 73 7.05 4.53 -6.99
CA LEU A 73 6.69 5.83 -6.47
C LEU A 73 7.92 6.72 -6.59
N LYS A 74 7.78 7.91 -7.16
CA LYS A 74 8.83 8.92 -7.14
C LYS A 74 8.47 10.03 -6.17
N VAL A 75 9.47 10.50 -5.44
CA VAL A 75 9.39 11.70 -4.61
C VAL A 75 10.53 12.62 -5.00
N ASN A 76 10.21 13.87 -5.33
CA ASN A 76 11.16 14.86 -5.85
C ASN A 76 11.97 14.32 -7.03
N GLY A 77 11.30 13.63 -7.95
CA GLY A 77 11.91 13.01 -9.14
C GLY A 77 12.74 11.74 -8.88
N LYS A 78 12.99 11.36 -7.62
CA LYS A 78 13.76 10.16 -7.26
C LYS A 78 12.84 8.97 -7.01
N VAL A 79 13.16 7.82 -7.59
CA VAL A 79 12.45 6.57 -7.32
C VAL A 79 12.68 6.15 -5.87
N LEU A 80 11.61 6.09 -5.08
CA LEU A 80 11.67 5.47 -3.76
C LEU A 80 11.82 3.96 -3.92
N ARG A 81 12.64 3.37 -3.06
CA ARG A 81 12.79 1.92 -2.96
C ARG A 81 11.44 1.22 -2.91
N ASN A 82 11.37 0.04 -3.51
CA ASN A 82 10.12 -0.67 -3.73
C ASN A 82 10.29 -2.18 -3.52
N ASP A 83 11.33 -2.57 -2.82
CA ASP A 83 11.58 -3.91 -2.33
C ASP A 83 10.63 -4.26 -1.16
N TRP A 84 10.59 -5.54 -0.80
CA TRP A 84 9.89 -6.05 0.35
C TRP A 84 10.80 -6.05 1.56
N ALA A 85 10.27 -5.57 2.69
CA ALA A 85 10.87 -5.75 4.01
C ALA A 85 9.74 -5.87 5.04
N HIS A 86 10.07 -6.40 6.22
CA HIS A 86 9.13 -6.44 7.34
C HIS A 86 8.68 -5.01 7.70
N ASP A 87 7.39 -4.84 7.97
CA ASP A 87 6.75 -3.54 8.22
C ASP A 87 6.91 -2.47 7.10
N PHE A 88 7.40 -2.84 5.91
CA PHE A 88 7.31 -2.00 4.72
C PHE A 88 5.85 -1.94 4.26
N CYS A 89 5.32 -0.74 4.05
CA CYS A 89 4.03 -0.54 3.40
C CYS A 89 4.14 0.43 2.21
N ARG A 90 3.45 0.14 1.11
CA ARG A 90 3.06 1.12 0.10
C ARG A 90 1.61 0.89 -0.24
N SER A 91 0.74 1.71 0.32
CA SER A 91 -0.71 1.57 0.22
C SER A 91 -1.39 2.86 -0.14
N ILE A 92 -2.56 2.73 -0.76
CA ILE A 92 -3.50 3.83 -0.95
C ILE A 92 -4.80 3.59 -0.19
N ALA A 93 -5.52 4.65 0.14
CA ALA A 93 -6.92 4.60 0.61
C ALA A 93 -7.70 5.79 0.06
N PHE A 94 -9.02 5.67 -0.01
CA PHE A 94 -9.91 6.79 -0.32
C PHE A 94 -10.57 7.29 0.97
N MET A 95 -10.50 8.60 1.22
CA MET A 95 -11.01 9.26 2.43
C MET A 95 -11.92 10.43 2.04
N GLY A 96 -13.22 10.20 1.93
CA GLY A 96 -14.18 11.25 1.56
C GLY A 96 -13.80 11.96 0.25
N GLY A 97 -13.43 11.18 -0.76
CA GLY A 97 -12.97 11.65 -2.07
C GLY A 97 -11.51 12.04 -2.18
N ASN A 98 -10.81 12.23 -1.07
CA ASN A 98 -9.36 12.40 -1.11
C ASN A 98 -8.66 11.04 -1.28
N LEU A 99 -7.52 11.03 -1.96
CA LEU A 99 -6.63 9.88 -2.03
C LEU A 99 -5.56 10.02 -0.93
N LEU A 100 -5.45 9.03 -0.06
CA LEU A 100 -4.35 8.87 0.89
C LEU A 100 -3.29 7.94 0.29
N LEU A 101 -2.03 8.34 0.33
CA LEU A 101 -0.85 7.51 0.11
C LEU A 101 -0.14 7.31 1.46
N VAL A 102 0.11 6.06 1.83
CA VAL A 102 1.03 5.70 2.93
C VAL A 102 2.16 4.87 2.34
N SER A 103 3.38 5.40 2.35
CA SER A 103 4.57 4.68 1.92
C SER A 103 5.63 4.79 3.01
N GLN A 104 6.06 3.66 3.57
CA GLN A 104 7.14 3.62 4.54
C GLN A 104 7.98 2.35 4.41
N ALA A 105 9.23 2.43 4.84
CA ALA A 105 10.10 1.29 4.98
C ALA A 105 10.80 1.33 6.34
N VAL A 106 11.06 0.15 6.88
CA VAL A 106 11.73 -0.06 8.14
C VAL A 106 13.03 -0.83 7.89
N GLY A 107 14.06 -0.52 8.67
CA GLY A 107 15.34 -1.23 8.67
C GLY A 107 15.75 -1.59 10.09
N GLY A 108 16.43 -2.72 10.24
CA GLY A 108 17.05 -3.06 11.52
C GLY A 108 18.30 -2.21 11.76
N VAL A 109 18.42 -1.61 12.94
CA VAL A 109 19.73 -1.16 13.46
C VAL A 109 20.41 -2.38 14.08
N SER A 110 21.74 -2.43 14.02
CA SER A 110 22.65 -3.48 14.50
C SER A 110 22.54 -3.88 15.99
N ALA A 111 21.49 -3.46 16.70
CA ALA A 111 21.22 -3.73 18.12
C ALA A 111 19.78 -4.21 18.39
N GLY A 112 19.09 -4.76 17.38
CA GLY A 112 17.75 -5.35 17.53
C GLY A 112 16.61 -4.32 17.68
N THR A 113 16.84 -3.08 17.26
CA THR A 113 15.81 -2.03 17.23
C THR A 113 15.56 -1.59 15.80
N ASP A 114 14.30 -1.63 15.39
CA ASP A 114 13.88 -1.22 14.05
C ASP A 114 13.73 0.31 13.95
N THR A 115 14.19 0.90 12.85
CA THR A 115 14.06 2.34 12.55
C THR A 115 13.39 2.57 11.19
N LEU A 116 12.76 3.73 11.01
CA LEU A 116 12.24 4.14 9.71
C LEU A 116 13.41 4.47 8.77
N LEU A 117 13.36 3.96 7.55
CA LEU A 117 14.27 4.31 6.47
C LEU A 117 13.71 5.43 5.58
N PHE A 118 12.39 5.52 5.52
CA PHE A 118 11.65 6.70 5.13
C PHE A 118 10.19 6.56 5.59
N TYR A 119 9.46 7.66 5.64
CA TYR A 119 8.04 7.69 5.92
C TYR A 119 7.36 8.77 5.08
N HIS A 120 6.28 8.44 4.39
CA HIS A 120 5.42 9.37 3.68
C HIS A 120 3.95 9.02 3.97
N ALA A 121 3.21 9.95 4.55
CA ALA A 121 1.75 9.88 4.67
C ALA A 121 1.15 11.14 4.06
N VAL A 122 0.46 11.01 2.93
CA VAL A 122 0.13 12.16 2.07
C VAL A 122 -1.28 12.06 1.55
N SER A 123 -2.07 13.11 1.72
CA SER A 123 -3.40 13.22 1.13
C SER A 123 -3.40 14.14 -0.10
N PHE A 124 -4.06 13.66 -1.15
CA PHE A 124 -4.32 14.34 -2.41
C PHE A 124 -5.83 14.60 -2.54
N SER A 125 -6.18 15.82 -2.90
CA SER A 125 -7.53 16.26 -3.25
C SER A 125 -8.00 15.64 -4.57
N PRO A 126 -9.33 15.60 -4.86
CA PRO A 126 -9.88 14.99 -6.07
C PRO A 126 -9.27 15.47 -7.40
N GLU A 127 -8.80 16.73 -7.45
CA GLU A 127 -8.15 17.35 -8.60
C GLU A 127 -6.65 17.02 -8.73
N GLU A 128 -6.03 16.50 -7.66
CA GLU A 128 -4.61 16.16 -7.60
C GLU A 128 -4.31 14.71 -8.01
N TYR A 129 -5.33 13.89 -8.26
CA TYR A 129 -5.15 12.53 -8.74
C TYR A 129 -6.16 12.18 -9.83
N SER A 130 -5.86 11.14 -10.60
CA SER A 130 -6.79 10.56 -11.57
C SER A 130 -7.06 9.10 -11.26
N PHE A 131 -8.31 8.70 -11.48
CA PHE A 131 -8.75 7.31 -11.48
C PHE A 131 -9.22 6.99 -12.90
N SER A 132 -8.48 6.12 -13.60
CA SER A 132 -8.73 5.75 -15.00
C SER A 132 -9.22 4.31 -15.09
N ASP A 133 -10.41 4.09 -15.66
CA ASP A 133 -10.86 2.75 -16.02
C ASP A 133 -10.16 2.31 -17.31
N LEU A 134 -9.48 1.16 -17.26
CA LEU A 134 -8.75 0.58 -18.38
C LEU A 134 -9.52 -0.58 -19.04
N GLY A 135 -10.77 -0.81 -18.63
CA GLY A 135 -11.62 -1.89 -19.11
C GLY A 135 -11.26 -3.25 -18.54
N ASN A 136 -12.17 -4.23 -18.69
CA ASN A 136 -11.99 -5.60 -18.21
C ASN A 136 -11.62 -5.70 -16.71
N GLY A 137 -12.18 -4.80 -15.90
CA GLY A 137 -11.91 -4.72 -14.47
C GLY A 137 -10.56 -4.08 -14.10
N LYS A 138 -9.70 -3.74 -15.07
CA LYS A 138 -8.43 -3.04 -14.84
C LYS A 138 -8.68 -1.55 -14.60
N PHE A 139 -7.85 -0.93 -13.77
CA PHE A 139 -7.87 0.51 -13.58
C PHE A 139 -6.49 1.01 -13.16
N GLU A 140 -6.31 2.32 -13.18
CA GLU A 140 -5.10 3.00 -12.73
C GLU A 140 -5.47 4.15 -11.80
N VAL A 141 -4.73 4.28 -10.71
CA VAL A 141 -4.74 5.48 -9.86
C VAL A 141 -3.39 6.17 -10.03
N SER A 142 -3.40 7.43 -10.48
CA SER A 142 -2.15 8.16 -10.73
C SER A 142 -2.14 9.57 -10.17
N VAL A 143 -0.94 9.99 -9.80
CA VAL A 143 -0.57 11.36 -9.41
C VAL A 143 0.67 11.70 -10.24
N GLN A 144 0.68 12.87 -10.86
CA GLN A 144 1.78 13.31 -11.74
C GLN A 144 2.19 14.74 -11.38
N GLY A 145 3.43 14.91 -10.95
CA GLY A 145 4.05 16.21 -10.68
C GLY A 145 3.37 17.02 -9.57
N VAL A 146 2.64 16.38 -8.64
CA VAL A 146 1.89 17.11 -7.61
C VAL A 146 2.77 17.43 -6.42
N ALA A 147 2.92 18.73 -6.14
CA ALA A 147 3.62 19.23 -4.98
C ALA A 147 2.68 19.30 -3.76
N LYS A 148 3.11 18.71 -2.64
CA LYS A 148 2.39 18.75 -1.36
C LYS A 148 3.25 19.47 -0.33
N GLN A 149 2.68 20.53 0.24
CA GLN A 149 3.22 21.16 1.45
C GLN A 149 2.88 20.32 2.67
N GLY A 150 3.83 20.22 3.60
CA GLY A 150 3.67 19.44 4.82
C GLY A 150 4.86 19.63 5.76
N ARG A 151 4.98 18.73 6.72
CA ARG A 151 6.00 18.79 7.77
C ARG A 151 7.04 17.71 7.58
N ASP A 152 8.32 18.08 7.76
CA ASP A 152 9.38 17.11 8.04
C ASP A 152 9.30 16.71 9.50
N LEU A 153 8.98 15.45 9.75
CA LEU A 153 8.82 14.86 11.08
C LEU A 153 10.14 14.68 11.82
N LEU A 154 11.29 14.72 11.13
CA LEU A 154 12.62 14.64 11.75
C LEU A 154 13.28 16.02 11.91
N GLY A 155 12.78 17.03 11.23
CA GLY A 155 13.27 18.41 11.32
C GLY A 155 13.02 19.04 12.70
N ASN A 156 13.87 20.01 13.05
CA ASN A 156 13.76 20.78 14.31
C ASN A 156 12.88 22.03 14.18
N SER A 157 12.21 22.25 13.05
CA SER A 157 11.43 23.45 12.79
C SER A 157 10.03 23.10 12.30
N ASP A 158 9.04 23.89 12.73
CA ASP A 158 7.69 24.01 12.14
C ASP A 158 7.72 24.51 10.67
N SER A 159 8.88 24.44 10.02
CA SER A 159 9.07 24.82 8.64
C SER A 159 8.32 23.85 7.74
N GLU A 160 7.34 24.38 7.03
CA GLU A 160 6.72 23.65 5.93
C GLU A 160 7.80 23.29 4.90
N THR A 161 7.77 22.04 4.46
CA THR A 161 8.56 21.53 3.35
C THR A 161 7.63 21.07 2.24
N SER A 162 8.13 21.09 1.00
CA SER A 162 7.37 20.70 -0.18
C SER A 162 8.00 19.49 -0.84
N HIS A 163 7.21 18.43 -1.00
CA HIS A 163 7.61 17.26 -1.78
C HIS A 163 6.71 17.09 -3.00
N THR A 164 7.30 16.77 -4.15
CA THR A 164 6.58 16.45 -5.40
C THR A 164 6.42 14.95 -5.54
N TYR A 165 5.24 14.47 -5.91
CA TYR A 165 4.91 13.05 -6.01
C TYR A 165 4.55 12.66 -7.44
N ASP A 166 5.08 11.51 -7.88
CA ASP A 166 4.67 10.85 -9.11
C ASP A 166 4.47 9.35 -8.87
N PHE A 167 3.29 8.84 -9.22
CA PHE A 167 3.04 7.40 -9.29
C PHE A 167 1.90 7.08 -10.26
N SER A 168 1.93 5.87 -10.79
CA SER A 168 0.81 5.22 -11.45
C SER A 168 0.71 3.83 -10.85
N PHE A 169 -0.37 3.60 -10.10
CA PHE A 169 -0.67 2.31 -9.50
C PHE A 169 -1.77 1.64 -10.30
N ALA A 170 -1.38 0.65 -11.07
CA ALA A 170 -2.27 -0.14 -11.89
C ALA A 170 -2.83 -1.34 -11.10
N HIS A 171 -4.11 -1.59 -11.23
CA HIS A 171 -4.76 -2.83 -10.80
C HIS A 171 -5.02 -3.72 -12.00
N ASN A 172 -4.68 -5.01 -11.85
CA ASN A 172 -5.11 -6.06 -12.75
C ASN A 172 -5.91 -7.11 -11.96
N PRO A 173 -7.11 -7.50 -12.42
CA PRO A 173 -7.93 -8.49 -11.73
C PRO A 173 -7.24 -9.84 -11.55
N THR A 174 -7.37 -10.40 -10.35
CA THR A 174 -6.74 -11.64 -9.89
C THR A 174 -7.33 -12.91 -10.45
N LYS A 175 -8.62 -12.91 -10.79
CA LYS A 175 -9.26 -14.08 -11.41
C LYS A 175 -8.60 -14.46 -12.73
N MET A 176 -8.03 -13.48 -13.45
CA MET A 176 -7.23 -13.70 -14.66
C MET A 176 -5.75 -14.04 -14.39
N THR A 177 -5.28 -13.95 -13.14
CA THR A 177 -3.90 -14.27 -12.72
C THR A 177 -3.77 -15.62 -12.02
N ARG A 178 -4.87 -16.38 -11.89
CA ARG A 178 -4.85 -17.81 -11.56
C ARG A 178 -4.33 -18.58 -12.77
N ILE A 179 -3.06 -18.92 -12.73
CA ILE A 179 -2.41 -19.72 -13.76
C ILE A 179 -2.58 -21.18 -13.35
N SER A 180 -2.97 -22.08 -14.27
CA SER A 180 -2.95 -23.50 -13.96
C SER A 180 -1.52 -23.93 -13.56
N SER A 181 -1.36 -24.85 -12.63
CA SER A 181 -0.04 -25.34 -12.21
C SER A 181 0.80 -25.82 -13.40
N THR A 182 0.15 -26.40 -14.41
CA THR A 182 0.76 -26.79 -15.69
C THR A 182 1.31 -25.60 -16.46
N SER A 183 0.51 -24.53 -16.64
CA SER A 183 0.94 -23.33 -17.35
C SER A 183 2.00 -22.53 -16.58
N PHE A 184 1.94 -22.56 -15.24
CA PHE A 184 2.96 -21.95 -14.38
C PHE A 184 4.30 -22.66 -14.53
N LYS A 185 4.33 -23.99 -14.47
CA LYS A 185 5.53 -24.80 -14.71
C LYS A 185 6.07 -24.64 -16.13
N ALA A 186 5.18 -24.48 -17.12
CA ALA A 186 5.57 -24.26 -18.52
C ALA A 186 6.18 -22.86 -18.75
N SER A 187 5.78 -21.85 -18.00
CA SER A 187 6.40 -20.52 -18.04
C SER A 187 7.71 -20.51 -17.26
N ALA A 188 8.83 -20.70 -17.95
CA ALA A 188 10.17 -20.66 -17.34
C ALA A 188 10.42 -19.35 -16.56
N LEU A 189 9.90 -18.22 -17.04
CA LEU A 189 10.02 -16.92 -16.37
C LEU A 189 9.21 -16.86 -15.07
N ALA A 190 7.91 -17.19 -15.10
CA ALA A 190 7.07 -17.15 -13.92
C ALA A 190 7.53 -18.17 -12.87
N SER A 191 7.81 -19.40 -13.29
CA SER A 191 8.37 -20.43 -12.42
C SER A 191 9.69 -19.98 -11.78
N SER A 192 10.63 -19.43 -12.56
CA SER A 192 11.92 -18.96 -12.03
C SER A 192 11.77 -17.84 -11.01
N ILE A 193 10.99 -16.81 -11.34
CA ILE A 193 10.75 -15.64 -10.48
C ILE A 193 10.13 -16.09 -9.16
N TYR A 194 9.05 -16.87 -9.22
CA TYR A 194 8.26 -17.17 -8.02
C TYR A 194 8.85 -18.29 -7.16
N SER A 195 9.51 -19.28 -7.77
CA SER A 195 10.17 -20.38 -7.03
C SER A 195 11.41 -19.92 -6.28
N ARG A 196 12.18 -18.97 -6.86
CA ARG A 196 13.41 -18.45 -6.21
C ARG A 196 13.14 -17.44 -5.11
N HIS A 197 12.00 -16.75 -5.18
CA HIS A 197 11.78 -15.53 -4.41
C HIS A 197 10.52 -15.54 -3.54
N GLY A 198 9.81 -16.67 -3.45
CA GLY A 198 8.70 -16.85 -2.52
C GLY A 198 7.48 -15.96 -2.78
N GLY A 199 7.36 -15.39 -3.99
CA GLY A 199 6.27 -14.47 -4.35
C GLY A 199 4.93 -15.15 -4.68
N LEU A 200 4.75 -16.44 -4.35
CA LEU A 200 3.48 -17.11 -4.57
C LEU A 200 2.49 -16.69 -3.49
N ALA A 201 1.36 -16.10 -3.91
CA ALA A 201 0.29 -15.76 -2.96
C ALA A 201 -0.43 -17.03 -2.48
N GLN A 202 -0.61 -18.01 -3.37
CA GLN A 202 -1.19 -19.32 -3.08
C GLN A 202 -0.82 -20.33 -4.17
N GLN A 203 -0.56 -21.58 -3.77
CA GLN A 203 -0.36 -22.71 -4.68
C GLN A 203 -1.29 -23.86 -4.26
N SER A 204 -1.97 -24.43 -5.25
CA SER A 204 -2.75 -25.67 -5.15
C SER A 204 -2.23 -26.68 -6.18
N GLU A 205 -2.72 -27.91 -6.16
CA GLU A 205 -2.36 -28.89 -7.21
C GLU A 205 -2.74 -28.37 -8.61
N GLU A 206 -3.88 -27.70 -8.73
CA GLU A 206 -4.45 -27.28 -10.03
C GLU A 206 -4.05 -25.88 -10.47
N SER A 207 -3.77 -24.96 -9.53
CA SER A 207 -3.54 -23.54 -9.84
C SER A 207 -2.55 -22.83 -8.92
N VAL A 208 -1.96 -21.77 -9.47
CA VAL A 208 -1.04 -20.85 -8.81
C VAL A 208 -1.60 -19.43 -8.91
N VAL A 209 -1.72 -18.74 -7.76
CA VAL A 209 -2.10 -17.32 -7.70
C VAL A 209 -0.83 -16.49 -7.71
N THR A 210 -0.61 -15.79 -8.83
CA THR A 210 0.47 -14.80 -8.95
C THR A 210 0.02 -13.47 -8.32
N VAL A 211 0.92 -12.80 -7.58
CA VAL A 211 0.57 -11.71 -6.65
C VAL A 211 -0.38 -10.68 -7.29
N PRO A 212 -1.55 -10.42 -6.69
CA PRO A 212 -2.48 -9.39 -7.14
C PRO A 212 -1.89 -7.98 -7.09
N HIS A 213 -2.32 -7.08 -7.97
CA HIS A 213 -1.95 -5.66 -7.90
C HIS A 213 -3.05 -4.87 -7.20
N LEU A 214 -2.71 -3.95 -6.31
CA LEU A 214 -3.67 -3.23 -5.43
C LEU A 214 -4.56 -4.21 -4.65
N LEU A 215 -4.12 -4.57 -3.44
CA LEU A 215 -4.76 -5.56 -2.56
C LEU A 215 -5.23 -4.98 -1.26
N PRO A 216 -6.32 -5.48 -0.64
CA PRO A 216 -6.63 -5.13 0.74
C PRO A 216 -5.42 -5.45 1.62
N HIS A 217 -5.07 -4.52 2.50
CA HIS A 217 -3.99 -4.70 3.46
C HIS A 217 -4.13 -6.03 4.20
N PRO A 218 -3.05 -6.76 4.52
CA PRO A 218 -3.14 -8.09 5.15
C PRO A 218 -4.03 -8.15 6.40
N TYR A 219 -4.03 -7.08 7.20
CA TYR A 219 -4.91 -6.96 8.37
C TYR A 219 -6.40 -6.85 8.01
N LEU A 220 -6.77 -6.25 6.87
CA LEU A 220 -8.15 -6.26 6.37
C LEU A 220 -8.59 -7.67 5.94
N LEU A 221 -7.66 -8.45 5.38
CA LEU A 221 -7.94 -9.81 4.95
C LEU A 221 -8.21 -10.77 6.11
N VAL A 222 -7.80 -10.42 7.35
CA VAL A 222 -8.19 -11.18 8.55
C VAL A 222 -9.69 -10.98 8.84
N ASP A 223 -10.17 -9.76 8.65
CA ASP A 223 -11.53 -9.34 8.96
C ASP A 223 -12.48 -9.44 7.74
N PHE A 224 -12.16 -10.26 6.73
CA PHE A 224 -12.92 -10.32 5.46
C PHE A 224 -14.43 -10.52 5.66
N ALA A 225 -14.84 -11.29 6.67
CA ALA A 225 -16.24 -11.57 6.97
C ALA A 225 -17.00 -10.33 7.46
N LEU A 226 -16.33 -9.41 8.16
CA LEU A 226 -16.93 -8.13 8.59
C LEU A 226 -17.28 -7.23 7.41
N PHE A 227 -16.63 -7.43 6.27
CA PHE A 227 -16.91 -6.72 5.03
C PHE A 227 -17.89 -7.47 4.11
N GLY A 228 -18.52 -8.55 4.61
CA GLY A 228 -19.55 -9.31 3.88
C GLY A 228 -18.98 -10.33 2.88
N PHE A 229 -17.68 -10.62 2.91
CA PHE A 229 -17.08 -11.63 2.04
C PHE A 229 -17.16 -13.04 2.66
N ARG A 230 -17.38 -14.06 1.83
CA ARG A 230 -17.48 -15.45 2.29
C ARG A 230 -16.12 -16.04 2.68
N ASN A 231 -15.06 -15.57 2.04
CA ASN A 231 -13.68 -16.00 2.26
C ASN A 231 -12.71 -14.89 1.81
N LYS A 232 -11.42 -15.05 2.11
CA LYS A 232 -10.36 -14.09 1.74
C LYS A 232 -10.23 -13.88 0.23
N ASN A 233 -10.42 -14.93 -0.57
CA ASN A 233 -10.28 -14.87 -2.02
C ASN A 233 -11.42 -14.05 -2.64
N ASP A 234 -12.64 -14.19 -2.12
CA ASP A 234 -13.78 -13.38 -2.54
C ASP A 234 -13.51 -11.88 -2.30
N PHE A 235 -12.87 -11.52 -1.18
CA PHE A 235 -12.48 -10.13 -0.89
C PHE A 235 -11.41 -9.65 -1.89
N ILE A 236 -10.32 -10.41 -2.05
CA ILE A 236 -9.25 -10.09 -3.01
C ILE A 236 -9.83 -9.86 -4.42
N ASP A 237 -10.68 -10.77 -4.89
CA ASP A 237 -11.28 -10.72 -6.22
C ASP A 237 -12.23 -9.52 -6.40
N SER A 238 -12.79 -8.99 -5.33
CA SER A 238 -13.73 -7.85 -5.35
C SER A 238 -13.01 -6.49 -5.25
N THR A 239 -11.70 -6.48 -5.01
CA THR A 239 -10.91 -5.26 -4.75
C THR A 239 -11.08 -4.19 -5.83
N GLY A 240 -11.16 -4.59 -7.10
CA GLY A 240 -11.26 -3.61 -8.18
C GLY A 240 -12.62 -2.92 -8.27
N GLU A 241 -13.72 -3.65 -8.04
CA GLU A 241 -15.05 -3.04 -7.91
C GLU A 241 -15.11 -2.11 -6.69
N LEU A 242 -14.46 -2.53 -5.61
CA LEU A 242 -14.43 -1.80 -4.37
C LEU A 242 -13.72 -0.45 -4.47
N LEU A 243 -12.51 -0.46 -5.03
CA LEU A 243 -11.72 0.76 -5.24
C LEU A 243 -12.41 1.73 -6.21
N ARG A 244 -13.06 1.20 -7.26
CA ARG A 244 -13.91 2.01 -8.16
C ARG A 244 -15.03 2.70 -7.41
N SER A 245 -15.76 1.96 -6.57
CA SER A 245 -16.88 2.51 -5.83
C SER A 245 -16.43 3.54 -4.80
N LEU A 246 -15.31 3.31 -4.10
CA LEU A 246 -14.74 4.27 -3.14
C LEU A 246 -14.22 5.55 -3.81
N ALA A 247 -13.66 5.44 -5.01
CA ALA A 247 -13.23 6.60 -5.79
C ALA A 247 -14.43 7.42 -6.33
N ALA A 248 -15.59 6.79 -6.54
CA ALA A 248 -16.80 7.45 -7.02
C ALA A 248 -17.57 8.21 -5.92
N GLU A 249 -17.52 7.76 -4.66
CA GLU A 249 -18.19 8.45 -3.53
C GLU A 249 -17.61 9.85 -3.22
N GLY A 250 -16.47 10.19 -3.82
CA GLY A 250 -15.78 11.46 -3.66
C GLY A 250 -16.05 12.52 -4.71
N LYS A 251 -16.84 12.21 -5.73
CA LYS A 251 -17.19 13.10 -6.85
C LYS A 251 -18.66 13.49 -6.76
#